data_AF-A0A397WBV7-F1
#
_entry.id   AF-A0A397WBV7-F1
#
_cell.length_a   1.000
_cell.length_b   1.000
_cell.length_c   1.000
_cell.angle_alpha   90.00
_cell.angle_beta   90.00
_cell.angle_gamma   90.00
#
_symmetry.space_group_name_H-M   'P 1'
#
loop_
_entity.id
_entity.type
_entity.pdbx_description
1 polymer ?
#
loop_
_entity_poly.entity_id
_entity_poly.type
_entity_poly.pdbx_seq_one_letter_code
_entity_poly.pdbx_strand_id
1 'polypeptide(L)'
;MLVFNQFGSKINYENGKCANCNRYNTSPAWCKTCDPQKTALGWTSGNKNIDDCIKELQLNATNYEDVIEWIPFNRLNNIQKVGEEFLALWLDGVRLIQYIKEPTQSRVPSSGIRLKILHESKNLSEILCKFKELIQSKDNSPKVYGLTQDTSTDEYILVFDFKRYEYCGKCANCNRYNTDFAWCQTCDPQKIAQGWTSGIKDVDECIKEFQLKTARYEDVIEWIPFNRLNNLQKIGEGGFGSVFSATWLDGKRIVSGKSTENVRSRTPSCKVALKTLPGSQKIF
;
A
#
# COMPACT_ATOMS: atom_id res chain seq x y z
N MET A 1 33.86 -8.23 -10.22
CA MET A 1 34.88 -8.02 -9.16
C MET A 1 34.16 -7.43 -7.96
N LEU A 2 34.30 -8.00 -6.76
CA LEU A 2 33.67 -7.47 -5.55
C LEU A 2 34.71 -6.66 -4.78
N VAL A 3 34.46 -5.36 -4.63
CA VAL A 3 35.31 -4.48 -3.82
C VAL A 3 34.42 -3.82 -2.78
N PHE A 4 34.88 -3.83 -1.54
CA PHE A 4 34.20 -3.18 -0.43
C PHE A 4 34.69 -1.75 -0.31
N ASN A 5 33.78 -0.81 -0.07
CA ASN A 5 34.18 0.56 0.26
C ASN A 5 34.72 0.63 1.70
N GLN A 6 35.23 1.80 2.08
CA GLN A 6 35.72 2.10 3.44
C GLN A 6 34.67 1.88 4.57
N PHE A 7 33.41 1.61 4.22
CA PHE A 7 32.28 1.37 5.13
C PHE A 7 31.75 -0.07 5.02
N GLY A 8 32.51 -1.00 4.44
CA GLY A 8 32.11 -2.42 4.33
C GLY A 8 30.92 -2.69 3.41
N SER A 9 30.48 -1.73 2.60
CA SER A 9 29.36 -1.91 1.66
C SER A 9 29.86 -2.46 0.32
N LYS A 10 29.12 -3.42 -0.23
CA LYS A 10 29.39 -4.04 -1.55
C LYS A 10 29.24 -2.99 -2.65
N ILE A 11 30.30 -2.76 -3.42
CA ILE A 11 30.24 -1.93 -4.63
C ILE A 11 29.83 -2.82 -5.81
N ASN A 12 28.85 -2.39 -6.61
CA ASN A 12 28.59 -2.98 -7.93
C ASN A 12 28.90 -1.96 -9.03
N TYR A 13 29.90 -2.29 -9.86
CA TYR A 13 30.35 -1.48 -10.98
C TYR A 13 29.27 -1.24 -12.05
N GLU A 14 28.26 -2.10 -12.11
CA GLU A 14 27.13 -2.00 -13.04
C GLU A 14 26.14 -0.88 -12.67
N ASN A 15 26.15 -0.40 -11.43
CA ASN A 15 25.21 0.63 -10.96
C ASN A 15 25.63 2.08 -11.33
N GLY A 16 26.70 2.23 -12.13
CA GLY A 16 27.25 3.53 -12.49
C GLY A 16 27.91 4.27 -11.33
N LYS A 17 28.36 5.50 -11.60
CA LYS A 17 29.02 6.38 -10.63
C LYS A 17 28.07 7.47 -10.16
N CYS A 18 28.19 7.84 -8.89
CA CYS A 18 27.50 8.99 -8.32
C CYS A 18 27.97 10.29 -8.96
N ALA A 19 27.05 11.11 -9.46
CA ALA A 19 27.37 12.41 -10.05
C ALA A 19 28.05 13.39 -9.07
N ASN A 20 27.86 13.24 -7.75
CA ASN A 20 28.37 14.18 -6.76
C ASN A 20 29.79 13.86 -6.29
N CYS A 21 30.12 12.57 -6.10
CA CYS A 21 31.42 12.16 -5.54
C CYS A 21 32.24 11.25 -6.47
N ASN A 22 31.71 10.93 -7.65
CA ASN A 22 32.34 10.07 -8.66
C ASN A 22 32.72 8.65 -8.18
N ARG A 23 32.21 8.24 -7.00
CA ARG A 23 32.32 6.86 -6.48
C ARG A 23 31.20 6.01 -7.07
N TYR A 24 31.46 4.71 -7.21
CA TYR A 24 30.44 3.75 -7.65
C TYR A 24 29.27 3.67 -6.66
N ASN A 25 28.07 3.54 -7.21
CA ASN A 25 26.84 3.38 -6.45
C ASN A 25 26.77 1.99 -5.80
N THR A 26 26.19 1.89 -4.61
CA THR A 26 25.97 0.59 -3.92
C THR A 26 24.73 -0.12 -4.45
N SER A 27 23.73 0.63 -4.91
CA SER A 27 22.56 0.10 -5.61
C SER A 27 22.24 0.98 -6.84
N PRO A 28 21.37 0.53 -7.76
CA PRO A 28 20.89 1.37 -8.84
C PRO A 28 20.41 2.73 -8.29
N ALA A 29 20.97 3.81 -8.83
CA ALA A 29 20.70 5.19 -8.42
C ALA A 29 20.92 5.52 -6.92
N TRP A 30 21.76 4.77 -6.18
CA TRP A 30 22.03 5.04 -4.76
C TRP A 30 23.53 5.04 -4.44
N CYS A 31 24.03 6.20 -4.04
CA CYS A 31 25.37 6.41 -3.51
C CYS A 31 25.34 6.40 -1.98
N LYS A 32 25.88 5.34 -1.39
CA LYS A 32 26.03 5.17 0.05
C LYS A 32 26.71 6.32 0.79
N THR A 33 27.58 7.08 0.12
CA THR A 33 28.27 8.23 0.74
C THR A 33 27.45 9.52 0.68
N CYS A 34 26.68 9.73 -0.38
CA CYS A 34 26.02 11.02 -0.62
C CYS A 34 24.52 11.00 -0.29
N ASP A 35 23.81 9.95 -0.69
CA ASP A 35 22.34 9.96 -0.66
C ASP A 35 21.74 9.76 0.75
N PRO A 36 22.32 8.92 1.64
CA PRO A 36 21.89 8.89 3.03
C PRO A 36 21.99 10.24 3.74
N GLN A 37 23.09 10.97 3.51
CA GLN A 37 23.31 12.30 4.09
C GLN A 37 22.24 13.28 3.61
N LYS A 38 21.93 13.28 2.31
CA LYS A 38 20.85 14.12 1.76
C LYS A 38 19.50 13.77 2.34
N THR A 39 19.23 12.48 2.56
CA THR A 39 17.94 11.99 3.05
C THR A 39 17.72 12.29 4.54
N ALA A 40 18.80 12.37 5.31
CA ALA A 40 18.78 12.74 6.73
C ALA A 40 18.55 14.25 6.97
N LEU A 41 18.56 15.07 5.92
CA LEU A 41 18.37 16.52 5.99
C LEU A 41 16.90 16.90 5.75
N GLY A 42 16.46 17.98 6.41
CA GLY A 42 15.21 18.66 6.08
C GLY A 42 13.93 18.12 6.74
N TRP A 43 14.05 17.22 7.72
CA TRP A 43 12.91 16.77 8.53
C TRP A 43 13.29 16.61 10.02
N THR A 44 12.29 16.72 10.89
CA THR A 44 12.36 16.38 12.30
C THR A 44 11.00 15.84 12.76
N SER A 45 11.03 14.90 13.70
CA SER A 45 9.84 14.44 14.43
C SER A 45 9.45 15.38 15.57
N GLY A 46 10.32 16.33 15.93
CA GLY A 46 10.23 17.09 17.18
C GLY A 46 10.80 16.33 18.39
N ASN A 47 11.16 15.05 18.24
CA ASN A 47 11.81 14.23 19.27
C ASN A 47 13.23 13.85 18.85
N LYS A 48 14.23 14.38 19.56
CA LYS A 48 15.65 14.17 19.24
C LYS A 48 16.05 12.69 19.22
N ASN A 49 15.53 11.87 20.14
CA ASN A 49 15.90 10.45 20.19
C ASN A 49 15.33 9.66 19.00
N ILE A 50 14.12 10.01 18.54
CA ILE A 50 13.53 9.44 17.31
C ILE A 50 14.34 9.90 16.09
N ASP A 51 14.64 11.19 16.01
CA ASP A 51 15.41 11.78 14.92
C ASP A 51 16.78 11.10 14.79
N ASP A 52 17.52 11.00 15.90
CA ASP A 52 18.85 10.40 15.92
C ASP A 52 18.78 8.92 15.52
N CYS A 53 17.78 8.17 16.00
CA CYS A 53 17.57 6.76 15.63
C CYS A 53 17.27 6.58 14.13
N ILE A 54 16.33 7.34 13.58
CA ILE A 54 15.98 7.22 12.15
C ILE A 54 17.13 7.69 11.27
N LYS A 55 17.83 8.77 11.64
CA LYS A 55 19.00 9.26 10.89
C LYS A 55 20.15 8.23 10.91
N GLU A 56 20.39 7.57 12.04
CA GLU A 56 21.35 6.44 12.12
C GLU A 56 21.00 5.33 11.12
N LEU A 57 19.72 4.92 11.07
CA LEU A 57 19.24 3.90 10.13
C LEU A 57 19.35 4.35 8.66
N GLN A 58 19.01 5.61 8.38
CA GLN A 58 19.15 6.20 7.04
C GLN A 58 20.61 6.21 6.56
N LEU A 59 21.54 6.64 7.41
CA LEU A 59 22.99 6.60 7.15
C LEU A 59 23.47 5.17 6.84
N ASN A 60 22.81 4.17 7.42
CA ASN A 60 23.08 2.75 7.21
C ASN A 60 22.33 2.10 6.02
N ALA A 61 21.43 2.80 5.33
CA ALA A 61 20.75 2.29 4.13
C ALA A 61 21.70 2.09 2.92
N THR A 62 21.65 0.92 2.28
CA THR A 62 22.49 0.57 1.11
C THR A 62 21.74 0.64 -0.22
N ASN A 63 20.41 0.74 -0.17
CA ASN A 63 19.52 0.91 -1.31
C ASN A 63 18.54 2.04 -1.02
N TYR A 64 18.12 2.77 -2.07
CA TYR A 64 17.13 3.85 -1.95
C TYR A 64 15.80 3.37 -1.38
N GLU A 65 15.39 2.15 -1.72
CA GLU A 65 14.11 1.59 -1.28
C GLU A 65 14.10 1.25 0.20
N ASP A 66 15.26 0.99 0.82
CA ASP A 66 15.42 0.53 2.21
C ASP A 66 15.58 1.69 3.20
N VAL A 67 15.47 2.93 2.73
CA VAL A 67 15.52 4.11 3.57
C VAL A 67 14.32 4.11 4.51
N ILE A 68 14.62 4.12 5.81
CA ILE A 68 13.65 4.32 6.88
C ILE A 68 13.27 5.80 6.97
N GLU A 69 11.99 6.10 7.15
CA GLU A 69 11.47 7.47 7.13
C GLU A 69 10.72 7.82 8.42
N TRP A 70 10.90 9.06 8.88
CA TRP A 70 9.86 9.67 9.70
C TRP A 70 8.73 10.11 8.77
N ILE A 71 7.52 9.67 9.05
CA ILE A 71 6.35 9.93 8.23
C ILE A 71 5.44 10.84 9.05
N PRO A 72 5.32 12.14 8.70
CA PRO A 72 4.39 13.02 9.41
C PRO A 72 2.97 12.46 9.32
N PHE A 73 2.26 12.42 10.45
CA PHE A 73 0.97 11.72 10.53
C PHE A 73 -0.08 12.28 9.57
N ASN A 74 -0.05 13.58 9.30
CA ASN A 74 -0.90 14.25 8.31
C ASN A 74 -0.62 13.85 6.84
N ARG A 75 0.39 13.01 6.58
CA ARG A 75 0.65 12.39 5.27
C ARG A 75 -0.05 11.04 5.12
N LEU A 76 -0.81 10.60 6.12
CA LEU A 76 -1.62 9.39 6.12
C LEU A 76 -3.10 9.76 6.01
N ASN A 77 -3.77 9.23 4.99
CA ASN A 77 -5.20 9.42 4.74
C ASN A 77 -5.94 8.08 4.80
N ASN A 78 -7.28 8.15 4.93
CA ASN A 78 -8.17 6.98 4.90
C ASN A 78 -7.71 5.88 5.87
N ILE A 79 -7.35 6.28 7.10
CA ILE A 79 -6.91 5.34 8.14
C ILE A 79 -8.11 4.50 8.57
N GLN A 80 -7.98 3.18 8.50
CA GLN A 80 -9.08 2.23 8.74
C GLN A 80 -8.59 1.05 9.55
N LYS A 81 -9.30 0.70 10.63
CA LYS A 81 -8.98 -0.46 11.46
C LYS A 81 -9.31 -1.78 10.75
N VAL A 82 -8.40 -2.74 10.80
CA VAL A 82 -8.52 -4.10 10.30
C VAL A 82 -7.92 -5.06 11.31
N GLY A 83 -8.78 -5.71 12.11
CA GLY A 83 -8.34 -6.52 13.25
C GLY A 83 -7.63 -5.66 14.29
N GLU A 84 -6.38 -6.00 14.59
CA GLU A 84 -5.49 -5.29 15.53
C GLU A 84 -4.59 -4.24 14.86
N GLU A 85 -4.67 -4.12 13.54
CA GLU A 85 -3.86 -3.19 12.75
C GLU A 85 -4.74 -2.19 12.01
N PHE A 86 -4.10 -1.29 11.25
CA PHE A 86 -4.80 -0.34 10.39
C PHE A 86 -4.21 -0.36 8.98
N LEU A 87 -5.06 0.00 8.02
CA LEU A 87 -4.67 0.33 6.66
C LEU A 87 -4.74 1.84 6.50
N ALA A 88 -3.84 2.40 5.69
CA ALA A 88 -3.90 3.81 5.32
C ALA A 88 -3.31 4.05 3.93
N LEU A 89 -3.60 5.22 3.38
CA LEU A 89 -2.95 5.74 2.18
C LEU A 89 -1.83 6.70 2.60
N TRP A 90 -0.60 6.36 2.24
CA TRP A 90 0.54 7.27 2.41
C TRP A 90 0.71 8.15 1.18
N LEU A 91 0.47 9.44 1.35
CA LEU A 91 0.41 10.42 0.26
C LEU A 91 1.73 10.58 -0.49
N ASP A 92 2.87 10.65 0.23
CA ASP A 92 4.20 10.72 -0.40
C ASP A 92 4.55 9.41 -1.11
N GLY A 93 4.07 8.30 -0.55
CA GLY A 93 4.14 7.00 -1.16
C GLY A 93 5.48 6.30 -1.01
N VAL A 94 5.52 5.04 -1.47
CA VAL A 94 6.67 4.16 -1.26
C VAL A 94 7.80 4.44 -2.26
N ARG A 95 9.04 4.41 -1.78
CA ARG A 95 10.26 4.54 -2.59
C ARG A 95 10.44 3.34 -3.52
N LEU A 96 10.82 3.61 -4.77
CA LEU A 96 11.21 2.61 -5.76
C LEU A 96 12.28 3.14 -6.71
N ILE A 97 13.00 2.23 -7.37
CA ILE A 97 13.84 2.57 -8.52
C ILE A 97 13.06 2.33 -9.82
N GLN A 98 13.04 3.33 -10.69
CA GLN A 98 12.43 3.24 -12.01
C GLN A 98 13.50 2.98 -13.09
N TYR A 99 13.21 2.05 -14.01
CA TYR A 99 14.15 1.55 -15.02
C TYR A 99 13.64 1.84 -16.46
N ILE A 100 13.37 3.11 -16.81
CA ILE A 100 12.91 3.46 -18.19
C ILE A 100 14.10 3.55 -19.16
N LYS A 101 15.13 4.32 -18.80
CA LYS A 101 16.39 4.43 -19.57
C LYS A 101 17.56 4.09 -18.66
N GLU A 102 17.75 4.94 -17.66
CA GLU A 102 18.70 4.76 -16.58
C GLU A 102 17.93 4.61 -15.25
N PRO A 103 18.47 3.88 -14.27
CA PRO A 103 17.86 3.76 -12.96
C PRO A 103 17.77 5.14 -12.32
N THR A 104 16.57 5.49 -11.84
CA THR A 104 16.31 6.76 -11.15
C THR A 104 15.49 6.54 -9.89
N GLN A 105 15.75 7.36 -8.88
CA GLN A 105 14.97 7.37 -7.63
C GLN A 105 13.57 7.91 -7.91
N SER A 106 12.53 7.17 -7.49
CA SER A 106 11.12 7.52 -7.72
C SER A 106 10.25 7.13 -6.53
N ARG A 107 8.94 7.40 -6.61
CA ARG A 107 7.95 6.95 -5.63
C ARG A 107 6.66 6.50 -6.32
N VAL A 108 5.93 5.55 -5.72
CA VAL A 108 4.51 5.33 -6.03
C VAL A 108 3.70 6.20 -5.07
N PRO A 109 3.23 7.39 -5.48
CA PRO A 109 2.46 8.26 -4.60
C PRO A 109 1.14 7.59 -4.18
N SER A 110 0.58 8.05 -3.06
CA SER A 110 -0.71 7.56 -2.53
C SER A 110 -0.77 6.04 -2.35
N SER A 111 0.32 5.46 -1.85
CA SER A 111 0.45 4.03 -1.67
C SER A 111 -0.35 3.52 -0.47
N GLY A 112 -1.09 2.43 -0.65
CA GLY A 112 -1.63 1.67 0.48
C GLY A 112 -0.50 1.09 1.34
N ILE A 113 -0.60 1.24 2.65
CA ILE A 113 0.34 0.72 3.66
C ILE A 113 -0.40 0.14 4.88
N ARG A 114 0.34 -0.60 5.72
CA ARG A 114 -0.13 -1.08 7.03
C ARG A 114 0.45 -0.24 8.15
N LEU A 115 -0.34 -0.10 9.20
CA LEU A 115 0.00 0.60 10.43
C LEU A 115 -0.22 -0.33 11.61
N LYS A 116 0.71 -0.31 12.56
CA LYS A 116 0.58 -1.02 13.83
C LYS A 116 1.03 -0.12 14.95
N ILE A 117 0.13 0.12 15.90
CA ILE A 117 0.45 0.92 17.09
C ILE A 117 1.39 0.09 17.97
N LEU A 118 2.43 0.74 18.50
CA LEU A 118 3.41 0.12 19.38
C LEU A 118 2.95 0.23 20.85
N HIS A 119 1.74 -0.27 21.15
CA HIS A 119 1.04 -0.13 22.45
C HIS A 119 1.78 -0.69 23.67
N GLU A 120 2.68 -1.66 23.46
CA GLU A 120 3.26 -2.46 24.55
C GLU A 120 4.45 -1.79 25.25
N SER A 121 4.84 -0.59 24.85
CA SER A 121 6.07 0.05 25.29
C SER A 121 5.77 1.24 26.16
N LYS A 122 6.07 1.16 27.46
CA LYS A 122 5.79 2.24 28.42
C LYS A 122 6.78 3.40 28.34
N ASN A 123 7.88 3.23 27.60
CA ASN A 123 8.91 4.24 27.44
C ASN A 123 9.53 4.19 26.03
N LEU A 124 9.91 5.35 25.51
CA LEU A 124 10.54 5.56 24.20
C LEU A 124 11.69 4.60 23.88
N SER A 125 12.48 4.19 24.88
CA SER A 125 13.59 3.25 24.69
C SER A 125 13.14 1.88 24.19
N GLU A 126 12.02 1.35 24.69
CA GLU A 126 11.53 0.04 24.27
C GLU A 126 10.89 0.12 22.87
N ILE A 127 10.25 1.26 22.53
CA ILE A 127 9.75 1.55 21.17
C ILE A 127 10.90 1.46 20.17
N LEU A 128 12.01 2.17 20.45
CA LEU A 128 13.17 2.19 19.58
C LEU A 128 13.84 0.81 19.48
N CYS A 129 13.89 0.04 20.57
CA CYS A 129 14.41 -1.32 20.57
C CYS A 129 13.59 -2.23 19.65
N LYS A 130 12.27 -2.29 19.86
CA LYS A 130 11.35 -3.08 19.03
C LYS A 130 11.40 -2.66 17.56
N PHE A 131 11.46 -1.36 17.29
CA PHE A 131 11.57 -0.84 15.95
C PHE A 131 12.85 -1.32 15.24
N LYS A 132 14.01 -1.23 15.90
CA LYS A 132 15.29 -1.72 15.37
C LYS A 132 15.27 -3.23 15.15
N GLU A 133 14.69 -4.01 16.07
CA GLU A 133 14.54 -5.46 15.93
C GLU A 133 13.72 -5.83 14.69
N LEU A 134 12.59 -5.16 14.46
CA LEU A 134 11.73 -5.41 13.31
C LEU A 134 12.45 -5.13 11.98
N ILE A 135 13.25 -4.05 11.91
CA ILE A 135 14.05 -3.71 10.73
C ILE A 135 15.14 -4.75 10.47
N GLN A 136 15.77 -5.28 11.53
CA GLN A 136 16.88 -6.23 11.42
C GLN A 136 16.42 -7.68 11.23
N SER A 137 15.13 -7.96 11.44
CA SER A 137 14.58 -9.30 11.28
C SER A 137 14.75 -9.79 9.83
N LYS A 138 15.38 -10.95 9.67
CA LYS A 138 15.71 -11.54 8.36
C LYS A 138 14.64 -12.47 7.80
N ASP A 139 13.62 -12.78 8.59
CA ASP A 139 12.52 -13.60 8.14
C ASP A 139 11.59 -12.83 7.22
N ASN A 140 10.71 -13.57 6.54
CA ASN A 140 9.68 -13.20 5.56
C ASN A 140 8.63 -12.17 6.08
N SER A 141 9.07 -11.25 6.92
CA SER A 141 8.37 -10.13 7.52
C SER A 141 8.17 -9.04 6.46
N PRO A 142 7.05 -8.30 6.53
CA PRO A 142 6.85 -7.22 5.61
C PRO A 142 7.83 -6.07 5.86
N LYS A 143 8.27 -5.42 4.78
CA LYS A 143 9.22 -4.32 4.82
C LYS A 143 8.73 -3.17 5.70
N VAL A 144 9.55 -2.71 6.64
CA VAL A 144 9.29 -1.52 7.44
C VAL A 144 9.66 -0.27 6.63
N TYR A 145 8.76 0.71 6.58
CA TYR A 145 9.01 2.01 5.97
C TYR A 145 9.44 3.06 6.99
N GLY A 146 8.92 2.96 8.22
CA GLY A 146 9.42 3.79 9.30
C GLY A 146 8.40 4.00 10.41
N LEU A 147 8.41 5.20 10.99
CA LEU A 147 7.60 5.57 12.14
C LEU A 147 6.77 6.81 11.84
N THR A 148 5.60 6.86 12.46
CA THR A 148 4.79 8.06 12.61
C THR A 148 4.33 8.17 14.07
N GLN A 149 3.75 9.31 14.43
CA GLN A 149 3.14 9.52 15.75
C GLN A 149 1.82 10.22 15.58
N ASP A 150 0.76 9.64 16.12
CA ASP A 150 -0.50 10.36 16.25
C ASP A 150 -0.40 11.33 17.43
N THR A 151 -0.24 12.61 17.12
CA THR A 151 -0.11 13.68 18.13
C THR A 151 -1.34 13.84 19.01
N SER A 152 -2.49 13.29 18.62
CA SER A 152 -3.72 13.35 19.43
C SER A 152 -3.76 12.28 20.52
N THR A 153 -3.10 11.13 20.30
CA THR A 153 -3.03 10.02 21.26
C THR A 153 -1.65 9.86 21.90
N ASP A 154 -0.65 10.58 21.38
CA ASP A 154 0.77 10.43 21.71
C ASP A 154 1.34 9.03 21.39
N GLU A 155 0.65 8.28 20.52
CA GLU A 155 1.05 6.91 20.18
C GLU A 155 2.00 6.89 18.98
N TYR A 156 3.11 6.18 19.14
CA TYR A 156 4.00 5.84 18.03
C TYR A 156 3.47 4.64 17.24
N ILE A 157 3.49 4.79 15.93
CA ILE A 157 2.88 3.83 15.00
C ILE A 157 3.94 3.41 13.99
N LEU A 158 4.10 2.10 13.85
CA LEU A 158 4.94 1.49 12.83
C LEU A 158 4.24 1.57 11.47
N VAL A 159 4.96 2.03 10.45
CA VAL A 159 4.49 2.03 9.05
C VAL A 159 5.24 0.96 8.28
N PHE A 160 4.53 0.01 7.68
CA PHE A 160 5.13 -1.13 7.02
C PHE A 160 4.29 -1.64 5.84
N ASP A 161 4.91 -2.48 5.01
CA ASP A 161 4.34 -2.97 3.77
C ASP A 161 3.41 -4.18 3.98
N PHE A 162 2.75 -4.57 2.91
CA PHE A 162 2.10 -5.87 2.79
C PHE A 162 3.11 -6.95 2.46
N LYS A 163 2.78 -8.19 2.84
CA LYS A 163 3.52 -9.36 2.35
C LYS A 163 3.27 -9.52 0.85
N ARG A 164 4.31 -9.86 0.11
CA ARG A 164 4.28 -9.99 -1.35
C ARG A 164 4.82 -11.34 -1.77
N TYR A 165 4.35 -11.81 -2.91
CA TYR A 165 4.63 -13.16 -3.38
C TYR A 165 5.12 -13.14 -4.83
N GLU A 166 6.32 -13.67 -5.05
CA GLU A 166 6.93 -13.74 -6.38
C GLU A 166 6.04 -14.47 -7.39
N TYR A 167 5.43 -15.58 -6.96
CA TYR A 167 4.54 -16.39 -7.79
C TYR A 167 3.22 -15.68 -8.17
N CYS A 168 2.87 -14.55 -7.55
CA CYS A 168 1.70 -13.75 -7.95
C CYS A 168 2.03 -12.75 -9.09
N GLY A 169 3.26 -12.76 -9.60
CA GLY A 169 3.72 -11.83 -10.63
C GLY A 169 3.94 -10.41 -10.11
N LYS A 170 4.37 -9.51 -10.99
CA LYS A 170 4.64 -8.11 -10.65
C LYS A 170 3.43 -7.22 -10.94
N CYS A 171 3.22 -6.22 -10.09
CA CYS A 171 2.24 -5.17 -10.31
C CYS A 171 2.72 -4.25 -11.45
N ALA A 172 1.88 -4.03 -12.46
CA ALA A 172 2.20 -3.12 -13.56
C ALA A 172 2.42 -1.66 -13.13
N ASN A 173 1.90 -1.25 -11.95
CA ASN A 173 2.01 0.13 -11.46
C ASN A 173 3.30 0.40 -10.69
N CYS A 174 3.66 -0.49 -9.77
CA CYS A 174 4.81 -0.29 -8.89
C CYS A 174 6.00 -1.20 -9.24
N ASN A 175 5.83 -2.14 -10.17
CA ASN A 175 6.82 -3.16 -10.55
C ASN A 175 7.31 -4.06 -9.40
N ARG A 176 6.60 -4.06 -8.27
CA ARG A 176 6.84 -4.93 -7.12
C ARG A 176 5.96 -6.16 -7.22
N TYR A 177 6.36 -7.25 -6.56
CA TYR A 177 5.51 -8.43 -6.48
C TYR A 177 4.13 -8.09 -5.91
N ASN A 178 3.13 -8.74 -6.49
CA ASN A 178 1.75 -8.62 -6.05
C ASN A 178 1.57 -9.21 -4.64
N THR A 179 0.55 -8.72 -3.95
CA THR A 179 0.16 -9.20 -2.61
C THR A 179 -0.78 -10.41 -2.72
N ASP A 180 -1.47 -10.55 -3.85
CA ASP A 180 -2.29 -11.70 -4.20
C ASP A 180 -2.37 -11.85 -5.74
N PHE A 181 -3.02 -12.89 -6.27
CA PHE A 181 -3.07 -13.14 -7.72
C PHE A 181 -3.72 -11.97 -8.47
N ALA A 182 -2.96 -11.39 -9.41
CA ALA A 182 -3.34 -10.17 -10.10
C ALA A 182 -3.81 -9.03 -9.15
N TRP A 183 -3.25 -8.91 -7.94
CA TRP A 183 -3.64 -7.87 -6.99
C TRP A 183 -2.46 -7.31 -6.19
N CYS A 184 -2.35 -5.99 -6.16
CA CYS A 184 -1.36 -5.26 -5.40
C CYS A 184 -2.07 -4.32 -4.41
N GLN A 185 -2.07 -4.70 -3.13
CA GLN A 185 -2.71 -3.93 -2.06
C GLN A 185 -2.22 -2.48 -1.97
N THR A 186 -0.98 -2.20 -2.39
CA THR A 186 -0.44 -0.84 -2.42
C THR A 186 -1.05 0.03 -3.50
N CYS A 187 -1.46 -0.55 -4.64
CA CYS A 187 -1.82 0.21 -5.84
C CYS A 187 -3.30 0.08 -6.22
N ASP A 188 -3.89 -1.11 -6.12
CA ASP A 188 -5.20 -1.40 -6.69
C ASP A 188 -6.39 -0.84 -5.89
N PRO A 189 -6.42 -0.92 -4.55
CA PRO A 189 -7.57 -0.43 -3.77
C PRO A 189 -7.91 1.03 -4.06
N GLN A 190 -6.89 1.90 -4.10
CA GLN A 190 -7.09 3.32 -4.39
C GLN A 190 -7.56 3.54 -5.83
N LYS A 191 -6.97 2.84 -6.81
CA LYS A 191 -7.37 2.96 -8.22
C LYS A 191 -8.82 2.54 -8.44
N ILE A 192 -9.30 1.54 -7.72
CA ILE A 192 -10.68 1.04 -7.78
C ILE A 192 -11.65 1.98 -7.07
N ALA A 193 -11.23 2.56 -5.95
CA ALA A 193 -11.99 3.58 -5.25
C ALA A 193 -12.11 4.90 -6.05
N GLN A 194 -11.29 5.06 -7.09
CA GLN A 194 -11.35 6.18 -8.04
C GLN A 194 -12.10 5.77 -9.31
N GLY A 195 -12.73 6.75 -9.98
CA GLY A 195 -13.29 6.55 -11.33
C GLY A 195 -14.78 6.18 -11.40
N TRP A 196 -15.50 6.18 -10.27
CA TRP A 196 -16.96 6.05 -10.27
C TRP A 196 -17.61 6.88 -9.16
N THR A 197 -18.89 7.21 -9.36
CA THR A 197 -19.78 7.80 -8.35
C THR A 197 -21.20 7.28 -8.55
N SER A 198 -21.91 7.02 -7.47
CA SER A 198 -23.35 6.77 -7.45
C SER A 198 -24.17 8.06 -7.54
N GLY A 199 -23.55 9.23 -7.38
CA GLY A 199 -24.21 10.51 -7.18
C GLY A 199 -24.64 10.76 -5.72
N ILE A 200 -24.50 9.77 -4.83
CA ILE A 200 -24.82 9.89 -3.40
C ILE A 200 -23.54 9.73 -2.60
N LYS A 201 -23.10 10.84 -1.97
CA LYS A 201 -21.81 10.92 -1.27
C LYS A 201 -21.64 9.82 -0.22
N ASP A 202 -22.63 9.59 0.62
CA ASP A 202 -22.53 8.62 1.71
C ASP A 202 -22.43 7.17 1.20
N VAL A 203 -23.09 6.86 0.08
CA VAL A 203 -22.99 5.55 -0.59
C VAL A 203 -21.60 5.37 -1.21
N ASP A 204 -21.10 6.40 -1.87
CA ASP A 204 -19.75 6.42 -2.43
C ASP A 204 -18.69 6.19 -1.35
N GLU A 205 -18.76 6.93 -0.25
CA GLU A 205 -17.84 6.80 0.88
C GLU A 205 -17.89 5.39 1.47
N CYS A 206 -19.09 4.85 1.70
CA CYS A 206 -19.28 3.50 2.22
C CYS A 206 -18.63 2.44 1.32
N ILE A 207 -18.93 2.43 0.01
CA ILE A 207 -18.36 1.43 -0.90
C ILE A 207 -16.85 1.60 -1.03
N LYS A 208 -16.36 2.84 -1.14
CA LYS A 208 -14.92 3.13 -1.23
C LYS A 208 -14.18 2.68 0.03
N GLU A 209 -14.79 2.78 1.21
CA GLU A 209 -14.23 2.24 2.45
C GLU A 209 -13.96 0.73 2.33
N PHE A 210 -14.94 -0.04 1.86
CA PHE A 210 -14.75 -1.48 1.65
C PHE A 210 -13.71 -1.79 0.58
N GLN A 211 -13.71 -1.05 -0.54
CA GLN A 211 -12.73 -1.23 -1.61
C GLN A 211 -11.29 -1.01 -1.13
N LEU A 212 -11.07 -0.05 -0.23
CA LEU A 212 -9.76 0.22 0.38
C LEU A 212 -9.28 -0.92 1.31
N LYS A 213 -10.20 -1.70 1.89
CA LYS A 213 -9.92 -2.87 2.73
C LYS A 213 -9.76 -4.18 1.96
N THR A 214 -10.24 -4.24 0.72
CA THR A 214 -10.23 -5.47 -0.08
C THR A 214 -8.81 -5.98 -0.29
N ALA A 215 -8.61 -7.29 -0.08
CA ALA A 215 -7.31 -7.95 -0.20
C ALA A 215 -7.10 -8.76 -1.49
N ARG A 216 -8.16 -9.00 -2.27
CA ARG A 216 -8.16 -9.82 -3.48
C ARG A 216 -9.03 -9.21 -4.57
N TYR A 217 -8.64 -9.39 -5.83
CA TYR A 217 -9.38 -8.84 -6.97
C TYR A 217 -10.84 -9.32 -7.06
N GLU A 218 -11.09 -10.57 -6.67
CA GLU A 218 -12.42 -11.19 -6.77
C GLU A 218 -13.38 -10.76 -5.66
N ASP A 219 -12.85 -10.23 -4.55
CA ASP A 219 -13.61 -9.79 -3.37
C ASP A 219 -13.98 -8.30 -3.42
N VAL A 220 -13.63 -7.60 -4.49
CA VAL A 220 -13.90 -6.17 -4.63
C VAL A 220 -15.40 -5.93 -4.66
N ILE A 221 -15.90 -5.15 -3.68
CA ILE A 221 -17.26 -4.63 -3.70
C ILE A 221 -17.34 -3.52 -4.76
N GLU A 222 -18.40 -3.52 -5.56
CA GLU A 222 -18.56 -2.60 -6.68
C GLU A 222 -19.89 -1.86 -6.62
N TRP A 223 -19.86 -0.59 -7.01
CA TRP A 223 -21.08 0.09 -7.46
C TRP A 223 -21.50 -0.47 -8.82
N ILE A 224 -22.75 -0.92 -8.90
CA ILE A 224 -23.33 -1.45 -10.13
C ILE A 224 -24.38 -0.45 -10.61
N PRO A 225 -24.13 0.29 -11.71
CA PRO A 225 -25.13 1.17 -12.29
C PRO A 225 -26.39 0.38 -12.68
N PHE A 226 -27.57 0.96 -12.44
CA PHE A 226 -28.83 0.23 -12.61
C PHE A 226 -29.05 -0.28 -14.04
N ASN A 227 -28.56 0.45 -15.06
CA ASN A 227 -28.60 0.04 -16.46
C ASN A 227 -27.72 -1.18 -16.81
N ARG A 228 -26.93 -1.70 -15.86
CA ARG A 228 -26.17 -2.96 -15.99
C ARG A 228 -26.97 -4.17 -15.50
N LEU A 229 -28.23 -3.96 -15.10
CA LEU A 229 -29.14 -4.99 -14.60
C LEU A 229 -30.33 -5.13 -15.56
N ASN A 230 -30.54 -6.35 -16.08
CA ASN A 230 -31.65 -6.68 -16.96
C ASN A 230 -32.60 -7.70 -16.32
N ASN A 231 -33.79 -7.85 -16.90
CA ASN A 231 -34.78 -8.87 -16.51
C ASN A 231 -35.13 -8.80 -15.01
N LEU A 232 -35.33 -7.59 -14.50
CA LEU A 232 -35.66 -7.37 -13.10
C LEU A 232 -37.04 -7.95 -12.78
N GLN A 233 -37.10 -8.89 -11.84
CA GLN A 233 -38.32 -9.55 -11.40
C GLN A 233 -38.38 -9.58 -9.88
N LYS A 234 -39.48 -9.11 -9.28
CA LYS A 234 -39.69 -9.25 -7.83
C LYS A 234 -39.93 -10.71 -7.49
N ILE A 235 -39.18 -11.25 -6.53
CA ILE A 235 -39.23 -12.66 -6.10
C ILE A 235 -39.67 -12.83 -4.64
N GLY A 236 -39.73 -11.75 -3.88
CA GLY A 236 -40.22 -11.79 -2.50
C GLY A 236 -40.31 -10.41 -1.87
N GLU A 237 -41.03 -10.33 -0.77
CA GLU A 237 -41.16 -9.15 0.07
C GLU A 237 -41.35 -9.57 1.52
N GLY A 238 -40.75 -8.82 2.44
CA GLY A 238 -40.93 -9.01 3.88
C GLY A 238 -40.70 -7.70 4.63
N GLY A 239 -40.66 -7.76 5.97
CA GLY A 239 -40.52 -6.58 6.82
C GLY A 239 -39.24 -5.74 6.62
N PHE A 240 -38.25 -6.27 5.89
CA PHE A 240 -36.97 -5.64 5.61
C PHE A 240 -36.77 -5.27 4.14
N GLY A 241 -37.86 -5.15 3.37
CA GLY A 241 -37.84 -4.74 1.97
C GLY A 241 -38.24 -5.83 0.98
N SER A 242 -38.28 -5.44 -0.30
CA SER A 242 -38.48 -6.31 -1.46
C SER A 242 -37.16 -6.91 -1.96
N VAL A 243 -37.22 -8.16 -2.42
CA VAL A 243 -36.12 -8.87 -3.07
C VAL A 243 -36.47 -9.09 -4.54
N PHE A 244 -35.52 -8.77 -5.41
CA PHE A 244 -35.62 -8.93 -6.86
C PHE A 244 -34.55 -9.89 -7.37
N SER A 245 -34.85 -10.58 -8.44
CA SER A 245 -33.88 -11.27 -9.29
C SER A 245 -33.57 -10.38 -10.48
N ALA A 246 -32.31 -10.33 -10.92
CA ALA A 246 -31.91 -9.71 -12.19
C ALA A 246 -30.76 -10.49 -12.84
N THR A 247 -30.49 -10.18 -14.10
CA THR A 247 -29.27 -10.54 -14.81
C THR A 247 -28.28 -9.37 -14.71
N TRP A 248 -27.15 -9.55 -14.04
CA TRP A 248 -26.05 -8.59 -14.07
C TRP A 248 -25.19 -8.81 -15.30
N LEU A 249 -25.14 -7.81 -16.18
CA LEU A 249 -24.53 -7.92 -17.51
C LEU A 249 -23.01 -8.01 -17.47
N ASP A 250 -22.36 -7.41 -16.48
CA ASP A 250 -20.88 -7.40 -16.39
C ASP A 250 -20.31 -8.68 -15.81
N GLY A 251 -21.12 -9.47 -15.09
CA GLY A 251 -20.65 -10.65 -14.37
C GLY A 251 -19.67 -10.34 -13.23
N LYS A 252 -19.24 -11.40 -12.55
CA LYS A 252 -18.36 -11.32 -11.38
C LYS A 252 -16.91 -11.20 -11.80
N ARG A 253 -16.10 -10.49 -11.02
CA ARG A 253 -14.65 -10.48 -11.17
C ARG A 253 -14.10 -11.88 -10.95
N ILE A 254 -13.18 -12.28 -11.83
CA ILE A 254 -12.44 -13.52 -11.70
C ILE A 254 -10.97 -13.29 -12.05
N VAL A 255 -10.10 -14.06 -11.43
CA VAL A 255 -8.71 -14.17 -11.86
C VAL A 255 -8.52 -15.50 -12.57
N SER A 256 -7.90 -15.46 -13.75
CA SER A 256 -7.51 -16.65 -14.51
C SER A 256 -6.00 -16.61 -14.80
N GLY A 257 -5.45 -17.73 -15.24
CA GLY A 257 -4.02 -17.86 -15.56
C GLY A 257 -3.31 -18.90 -14.71
N LYS A 258 -1.99 -19.03 -14.92
CA LYS A 258 -1.11 -19.92 -14.16
C LYS A 258 0.12 -19.14 -13.71
N SER A 259 0.55 -19.35 -12.46
CA SER A 259 1.79 -18.77 -11.92
C SER A 259 1.81 -17.23 -12.01
N THR A 260 2.83 -16.63 -12.62
CA THR A 260 3.06 -15.18 -12.70
C THR A 260 2.20 -14.46 -13.74
N GLU A 261 1.50 -15.17 -14.62
CA GLU A 261 0.69 -14.63 -15.72
C GLU A 261 -0.80 -14.60 -15.35
N ASN A 262 -1.14 -13.87 -14.28
CA ASN A 262 -2.52 -13.74 -13.83
C ASN A 262 -3.25 -12.67 -14.64
N VAL A 263 -4.43 -13.01 -15.14
CA VAL A 263 -5.27 -12.14 -15.97
C VAL A 263 -6.55 -11.81 -15.22
N ARG A 264 -6.81 -10.51 -15.06
CA ARG A 264 -8.08 -10.00 -14.55
C ARG A 264 -9.14 -10.13 -15.63
N SER A 265 -10.26 -10.77 -15.32
CA SER A 265 -11.40 -10.86 -16.23
C SER A 265 -12.72 -10.82 -15.46
N ARG A 266 -13.83 -11.01 -16.17
CA ARG A 266 -15.17 -11.16 -15.57
C ARG A 266 -15.83 -12.41 -16.12
N THR A 267 -16.67 -13.04 -15.32
CA THR A 267 -17.57 -14.08 -15.82
C THR A 267 -18.52 -13.49 -16.87
N PRO A 268 -19.15 -14.32 -17.71
CA PRO A 268 -20.35 -13.91 -18.43
C PRO A 268 -21.43 -13.37 -17.48
N SER A 269 -22.45 -12.74 -18.06
CA SER A 269 -23.60 -12.22 -17.32
C SER A 269 -24.18 -13.29 -16.39
N CYS A 270 -24.46 -12.93 -15.13
CA CYS A 270 -24.92 -13.88 -14.13
C CYS A 270 -26.21 -13.42 -13.46
N LYS A 271 -27.01 -14.37 -12.97
CA LYS A 271 -28.19 -14.07 -12.16
C LYS A 271 -27.77 -13.59 -10.78
N VAL A 272 -28.36 -12.50 -10.32
CA VAL A 272 -28.10 -11.87 -9.01
C VAL A 272 -29.41 -11.60 -8.28
N ALA A 273 -29.32 -11.54 -6.95
CA ALA A 273 -30.41 -11.08 -6.09
C ALA A 273 -30.15 -9.64 -5.65
N LEU A 274 -31.16 -8.79 -5.74
CA LEU A 274 -31.15 -7.41 -5.26
C LEU A 274 -32.10 -7.30 -4.09
N LYS A 275 -31.66 -6.68 -3.00
CA LYS A 275 -32.51 -6.40 -1.86
C LYS A 275 -32.63 -4.90 -1.70
N THR A 276 -33.86 -4.40 -1.69
CA THR A 276 -34.13 -2.99 -1.35
C THR A 276 -33.88 -2.75 0.13
N LEU A 277 -33.34 -1.58 0.46
CA LEU A 277 -33.08 -1.18 1.84
C LEU A 277 -34.22 -0.27 2.35
N PRO A 278 -34.60 -0.36 3.64
CA PRO A 278 -35.57 0.54 4.24
C PRO A 278 -35.16 2.02 4.05
N GLY A 279 -36.12 2.89 3.75
CA GLY A 279 -35.86 4.33 3.56
C GLY A 279 -35.29 4.73 2.20
N SER A 280 -35.03 3.79 1.29
CA SER A 280 -34.76 4.13 -0.12
C SER A 280 -36.02 4.73 -0.76
N GLN A 281 -35.96 6.02 -1.13
CA GLN A 281 -37.03 6.63 -1.92
C GLN A 281 -37.14 5.87 -3.24
N LYS A 282 -38.37 5.69 -3.75
CA LYS A 282 -38.63 5.08 -5.05
C LYS A 282 -38.04 5.97 -6.15
N ILE A 283 -36.77 5.78 -6.44
CA ILE A 283 -36.13 6.28 -7.65
C ILE A 283 -36.18 5.09 -8.62
N PHE A 284 -37.33 4.91 -9.26
CA PHE A 284 -37.51 4.03 -10.40
C PHE A 284 -37.92 4.88 -11.59
#